data_AF-A0A7Y3G0S7-F1
#
_entry.id   AF-A0A7Y3G0S7-F1
#
_cell.length_a   1.000
_cell.length_b   1.000
_cell.length_c   1.000
_cell.angle_alpha   90.00
_cell.angle_beta   90.00
_cell.angle_gamma   90.00
#
_symmetry.space_group_name_H-M   'P 1'
#
loop_
_entity.id
_entity.type
_entity.pdbx_description
1 polymer ?
#
loop_
_entity_poly.entity_id
_entity_poly.type
_entity_poly.pdbx_seq_one_letter_code
_entity_poly.pdbx_strand_id
1 'polypeptide(L)'
;MSSGQKEKEMICALTADEHNALQQRLRALSDTMPPSAVWSRIREQAEAEGLLQKSRRRTVWFAGAGIAAAALLVALMLPGLVNPPAATFPVVPSNLPTNTAEVSTLQTLMVQSRQLESDLRSLPEEPRVMRASTVATISDLEDRIAAIDYQLNDPDVRMTPADRELFWRERVRLMNSLLALRYAQAQRAAF
;
A
#
# COMPACT_ATOMS: atom_id res chain seq x y z
N MET A 1 17.70 49.28 -16.13
CA MET A 1 17.75 48.66 -14.79
C MET A 1 16.42 47.95 -14.52
N SER A 2 16.44 46.80 -13.83
CA SER A 2 15.29 46.14 -13.18
C SER A 2 14.44 45.11 -13.99
N SER A 3 15.05 44.04 -14.48
CA SER A 3 14.33 42.76 -14.70
C SER A 3 15.01 41.60 -13.97
N GLY A 4 16.34 41.50 -14.06
CA GLY A 4 17.12 40.46 -13.37
C GLY A 4 17.22 40.59 -11.84
N GLN A 5 16.78 41.71 -11.25
CA GLN A 5 16.75 41.89 -9.79
C GLN A 5 15.42 41.38 -9.19
N LYS A 6 14.29 41.55 -9.91
CA LYS A 6 13.00 40.96 -9.55
C LYS A 6 13.00 39.44 -9.64
N GLU A 7 13.71 38.88 -10.61
CA GLU A 7 13.79 37.41 -10.79
C GLU A 7 14.61 36.72 -9.69
N LYS A 8 15.62 37.41 -9.13
CA LYS A 8 16.37 36.93 -7.96
C LYS A 8 15.61 37.04 -6.64
N GLU A 9 14.65 37.96 -6.55
CA GLU A 9 13.74 38.06 -5.39
C GLU A 9 12.62 37.01 -5.39
N MET A 10 12.30 36.39 -6.54
CA MET A 10 11.22 35.40 -6.64
C MET A 10 11.66 33.96 -6.35
N ILE A 11 12.97 33.69 -6.32
CA ILE A 11 13.52 32.39 -5.92
C ILE A 11 13.95 32.48 -4.45
N CYS A 12 12.98 32.67 -3.56
CA CYS A 12 13.22 32.50 -2.13
C CYS A 12 13.26 31.00 -1.84
N ALA A 13 14.38 30.35 -2.18
CA ALA A 13 14.65 28.99 -1.74
C ALA A 13 14.87 29.03 -0.22
N LEU A 14 13.84 28.68 0.55
CA LEU A 14 13.98 28.43 1.98
C LEU A 14 15.15 27.47 2.19
N THR A 15 16.03 27.80 3.13
CA THR A 15 17.06 26.85 3.56
C THR A 15 16.39 25.62 4.19
N ALA A 16 17.11 24.50 4.24
CA ALA A 16 16.55 23.25 4.75
C ALA A 16 16.07 23.37 6.20
N ASP A 17 16.72 24.19 7.01
CA ASP A 17 16.34 24.43 8.40
C ASP A 17 15.09 25.31 8.52
N GLU A 18 14.96 26.33 7.65
CA GLU A 18 13.76 27.16 7.58
C GLU A 18 12.55 26.37 7.11
N HIS A 19 12.74 25.44 6.15
CA HIS A 19 11.70 24.52 5.71
C HIS A 19 11.24 23.60 6.84
N ASN A 20 12.18 23.03 7.61
CA ASN A 20 11.87 22.18 8.76
C ASN A 20 11.12 22.95 9.85
N ALA A 21 11.54 24.19 10.14
CA ALA A 21 10.86 25.05 11.10
C ALA A 21 9.43 25.40 10.65
N LEU A 22 9.24 25.66 9.35
CA LEU A 22 7.91 25.90 8.78
C LEU A 22 7.02 24.65 8.89
N GLN A 23 7.55 23.48 8.54
CA GLN A 23 6.81 22.22 8.60
C GLN A 23 6.38 21.87 10.04
N GLN A 24 7.25 22.10 11.02
CA GLN A 24 6.91 21.93 12.44
C GLN A 24 5.77 22.86 12.87
N ARG A 25 5.79 24.14 12.43
CA ARG A 25 4.71 25.09 12.72
C ARG A 25 3.40 24.70 12.06
N LEU A 26 3.43 24.20 10.81
CA LEU A 26 2.23 23.73 10.12
C LEU A 26 1.62 22.51 10.80
N ARG A 27 2.45 21.55 11.25
CA ARG A 27 2.01 20.37 12.01
C ARG A 27 1.43 20.72 13.37
N ALA A 28 1.80 21.86 13.95
CA ALA A 28 1.29 22.34 15.23
C ALA A 28 -0.05 23.09 15.12
N LEU A 29 -0.56 23.33 13.91
CA LEU A 29 -1.88 23.91 13.72
C LEU A 29 -2.96 22.92 14.19
N SER A 30 -4.08 23.45 14.67
CA SER A 30 -5.23 22.64 15.04
C SER A 30 -5.82 21.98 13.81
N ASP A 31 -6.09 20.68 13.88
CA ASP A 31 -6.84 19.97 12.85
C ASP A 31 -8.23 20.63 12.68
N THR A 32 -8.50 21.06 11.46
CA THR A 32 -9.81 21.57 11.07
C THR A 32 -10.47 20.55 10.16
N MET A 33 -11.72 20.19 10.45
CA MET A 33 -12.44 19.26 9.59
C MET A 33 -12.67 19.94 8.24
N PRO A 34 -12.12 19.39 7.15
CA PRO A 34 -12.14 20.12 5.91
C PRO A 34 -13.55 20.04 5.27
N PRO A 35 -14.01 21.09 4.57
CA PRO A 35 -15.34 21.10 3.99
C PRO A 35 -15.46 20.04 2.89
N SER A 36 -16.43 19.13 3.01
CA SER A 36 -16.59 18.00 2.07
C SER A 36 -16.77 18.46 0.61
N ALA A 37 -17.46 19.59 0.39
CA ALA A 37 -17.68 20.16 -0.94
C ALA A 37 -16.39 20.61 -1.64
N VAL A 38 -15.37 21.05 -0.89
CA VAL A 38 -14.08 21.49 -1.46
C VAL A 38 -13.29 20.29 -1.97
N TRP A 39 -13.30 19.18 -1.21
CA TRP A 39 -12.63 17.94 -1.62
C TRP A 39 -13.25 17.30 -2.85
N SER A 40 -14.58 17.33 -2.99
CA SER A 40 -15.25 16.84 -4.20
C SER A 40 -14.77 17.61 -5.43
N ARG A 41 -14.63 18.93 -5.34
CA ARG A 41 -14.12 19.77 -6.44
C ARG A 41 -12.66 19.48 -6.77
N ILE A 42 -11.80 19.35 -5.76
CA ILE A 42 -10.38 18.98 -5.97
C ILE A 42 -10.29 17.63 -6.68
N ARG A 43 -11.13 16.67 -6.29
CA ARG A 43 -11.21 15.36 -6.95
C ARG A 43 -11.66 15.50 -8.40
N GLU A 44 -12.72 16.26 -8.67
CA GLU A 44 -13.20 16.51 -10.03
C GLU A 44 -12.12 17.16 -10.91
N GLN A 45 -11.38 18.14 -10.37
CA GLN A 45 -10.28 18.78 -11.09
C GLN A 45 -9.13 17.81 -11.35
N ALA A 46 -8.74 17.01 -10.34
CA ALA A 46 -7.68 16.04 -10.49
C ALA A 46 -8.05 14.88 -11.45
N GLU A 47 -9.32 14.50 -11.54
CA GLU A 47 -9.83 13.58 -12.56
C GLU A 47 -9.83 14.22 -13.96
N ALA A 48 -10.22 15.48 -14.08
CA ALA A 48 -10.21 16.23 -15.35
C ALA A 48 -8.79 16.47 -15.88
N GLU A 49 -7.83 16.71 -14.99
CA GLU A 49 -6.41 16.84 -15.31
C GLU A 49 -5.70 15.48 -15.48
N GLY A 50 -6.41 14.37 -15.24
CA GLY A 50 -5.87 13.01 -15.37
C GLY A 50 -4.84 12.64 -14.30
N LEU A 51 -4.69 13.45 -13.26
CA LEU A 51 -3.87 13.17 -12.07
C LEU A 51 -4.45 12.00 -11.28
N LEU A 52 -5.78 11.93 -11.23
CA LEU A 52 -6.51 10.76 -10.78
C LEU A 52 -6.96 9.99 -12.01
N GLN A 53 -6.19 8.99 -12.42
CA GLN A 53 -6.71 8.01 -13.36
C GLN A 53 -7.85 7.27 -12.67
N LYS A 54 -9.09 7.56 -13.09
CA LYS A 54 -10.21 6.66 -12.84
C LYS A 54 -9.79 5.33 -13.44
N SER A 55 -9.31 4.41 -12.61
CA SER A 55 -8.95 3.05 -13.01
C SER A 55 -10.16 2.56 -13.77
N ARG A 56 -10.05 2.57 -15.11
CA ARG A 56 -11.13 2.17 -15.99
C ARG A 56 -11.19 0.69 -15.71
N ARG A 57 -12.08 0.30 -14.77
CA ARG A 57 -12.28 -1.07 -14.34
C ARG A 57 -12.25 -1.88 -15.61
N ARG A 58 -11.13 -2.58 -15.83
CA ARG A 58 -11.10 -3.65 -16.82
C ARG A 58 -12.00 -4.66 -16.16
N THR A 59 -13.29 -4.54 -16.42
CA THR A 59 -14.27 -5.57 -16.18
C THR A 59 -13.87 -6.71 -17.11
N VAL A 60 -12.81 -7.42 -16.72
CA VAL A 60 -12.43 -8.66 -17.38
C VAL A 60 -13.44 -9.65 -16.82
N TRP A 61 -14.55 -9.73 -17.54
CA TRP A 61 -15.53 -10.77 -17.38
C TRP A 61 -14.82 -12.07 -17.76
N PHE A 62 -14.16 -12.72 -16.80
CA PHE A 62 -13.69 -14.08 -16.97
C PHE A 62 -14.87 -15.03 -16.80
N ALA A 63 -15.82 -14.92 -17.72
CA ALA A 63 -16.77 -15.98 -18.01
C ALA A 63 -16.02 -17.04 -18.82
N GLY A 64 -15.56 -18.08 -18.12
CA GLY A 64 -15.26 -19.41 -18.66
C GLY A 64 -14.29 -19.51 -19.84
N ALA A 65 -12.99 -19.64 -19.55
CA ALA A 65 -12.09 -20.53 -20.31
C ALA A 65 -10.73 -20.65 -19.61
N GLY A 66 -10.34 -21.88 -19.25
CA GLY A 66 -8.94 -22.29 -19.28
C GLY A 66 -8.13 -22.24 -17.97
N ILE A 67 -8.49 -23.08 -16.99
CA ILE A 67 -7.49 -23.65 -16.08
C ILE A 67 -6.62 -24.61 -16.91
N ALA A 68 -5.46 -24.15 -17.41
CA ALA A 68 -4.38 -25.02 -17.90
C ALA A 68 -3.12 -24.22 -18.29
N ALA A 69 -2.41 -23.64 -17.32
CA ALA A 69 -0.95 -23.36 -17.43
C ALA A 69 -0.33 -22.95 -16.08
N ALA A 70 -0.88 -23.39 -14.94
CA ALA A 70 -0.22 -23.24 -13.65
C ALA A 70 0.66 -24.48 -13.39
N ALA A 71 1.73 -24.66 -14.17
CA ALA A 71 2.68 -25.76 -13.95
C ALA A 71 4.15 -25.45 -14.32
N LEU A 72 4.51 -24.21 -14.67
CA LEU A 72 5.89 -23.91 -15.12
C LEU A 72 6.64 -22.79 -14.39
N LEU A 73 6.11 -22.19 -13.31
CA LEU A 73 6.85 -21.16 -12.55
C LEU A 73 7.03 -21.45 -11.04
N VAL A 74 6.72 -22.66 -10.57
CA VAL A 74 6.99 -23.08 -9.17
C VAL A 74 8.31 -23.85 -9.03
N ALA A 75 8.97 -24.22 -10.15
CA ALA A 75 10.10 -25.15 -10.14
C ALA A 75 11.50 -24.53 -9.94
N LEU A 76 11.64 -23.22 -9.70
CA LEU A 76 12.96 -22.55 -9.68
C LEU A 76 13.36 -21.86 -8.36
N MET A 77 12.55 -21.96 -7.30
CA MET A 77 12.90 -21.37 -6.01
C MET A 77 12.44 -22.27 -4.86
N LEU A 78 13.12 -23.40 -4.63
CA LEU A 78 13.37 -24.00 -3.30
C LEU A 78 14.14 -25.34 -3.42
N PRO A 79 15.48 -25.37 -3.52
CA PRO A 79 16.26 -26.55 -3.19
C PRO A 79 16.84 -26.37 -1.79
N GLY A 80 16.25 -27.02 -0.79
CA GLY A 80 16.85 -27.09 0.53
C GLY A 80 15.84 -27.05 1.66
N LEU A 81 15.15 -28.17 1.88
CA LEU A 81 14.78 -28.68 3.20
C LEU A 81 14.13 -30.05 3.00
N VAL A 82 15.00 -31.05 2.82
CA VAL A 82 14.66 -32.46 2.73
C VAL A 82 14.79 -33.05 4.15
N ASN A 83 13.65 -33.27 4.83
CA ASN A 83 13.28 -34.31 5.84
C ASN A 83 14.21 -34.64 7.05
N PRO A 84 13.78 -35.42 8.09
CA PRO A 84 12.47 -35.89 8.63
C PRO A 84 12.39 -35.75 10.21
N PRO A 85 11.48 -36.37 11.03
CA PRO A 85 10.46 -37.39 10.74
C PRO A 85 9.03 -37.20 11.29
N ALA A 86 8.19 -38.08 10.75
CA ALA A 86 6.78 -38.38 10.99
C ALA A 86 6.26 -38.25 12.43
N ALA A 87 5.09 -37.61 12.53
CA ALA A 87 4.08 -37.92 13.53
C ALA A 87 2.74 -38.13 12.80
N THR A 88 2.37 -39.39 12.61
CA THR A 88 1.08 -39.83 12.09
C THR A 88 0.05 -39.75 13.20
N PHE A 89 -0.98 -38.90 13.11
CA PHE A 89 -2.20 -39.02 13.92
C PHE A 89 -3.43 -38.46 13.15
N PRO A 90 -4.66 -38.92 13.49
CA PRO A 90 -5.56 -39.59 12.55
C PRO A 90 -6.58 -38.66 11.87
N VAL A 91 -7.15 -39.19 10.78
CA VAL A 91 -8.30 -38.64 10.04
C VAL A 91 -9.51 -38.45 10.96
N VAL A 92 -10.06 -37.23 11.00
CA VAL A 92 -11.44 -36.96 11.47
C VAL A 92 -12.18 -36.26 10.33
N PRO A 93 -13.28 -36.82 9.79
CA PRO A 93 -14.11 -36.10 8.84
C PRO A 93 -15.05 -35.17 9.61
N SER A 94 -14.82 -33.86 9.54
CA SER A 94 -15.71 -32.87 10.17
C SER A 94 -16.36 -31.99 9.12
N ASN A 95 -17.54 -32.41 8.70
CA ASN A 95 -18.52 -31.56 8.03
C ASN A 95 -19.13 -30.61 9.08
N LEU A 96 -18.59 -29.40 9.27
CA LEU A 96 -19.14 -28.34 10.16
C LEU A 96 -18.72 -26.94 9.67
N PRO A 97 -19.47 -25.88 10.01
CA PRO A 97 -19.86 -24.81 9.08
C PRO A 97 -18.70 -23.92 8.65
N THR A 98 -18.60 -23.71 7.34
CA THR A 98 -17.61 -22.89 6.63
C THR A 98 -17.41 -21.47 7.20
N ASN A 99 -18.39 -20.92 7.93
CA ASN A 99 -18.37 -19.50 8.31
C ASN A 99 -17.47 -19.12 9.49
N THR A 100 -17.16 -20.02 10.44
CA THR A 100 -16.36 -19.63 11.63
C THR A 100 -14.86 -19.59 11.38
N ALA A 101 -14.35 -20.43 10.47
CA ALA A 101 -12.94 -20.44 10.09
C ALA A 101 -12.56 -19.27 9.16
N GLU A 102 -13.46 -18.85 8.27
CA GLU A 102 -13.21 -17.70 7.37
C GLU A 102 -13.19 -16.36 8.11
N VAL A 103 -13.99 -16.21 9.16
CA VAL A 103 -13.95 -15.00 10.01
C VAL A 103 -12.64 -14.94 10.80
N SER A 104 -12.06 -16.10 11.17
CA SER A 104 -10.79 -16.11 11.90
C SER A 104 -9.60 -15.75 11.00
N THR A 105 -9.55 -16.27 9.77
CA THR A 105 -8.52 -15.90 8.78
C THR A 105 -8.55 -14.42 8.44
N LEU A 106 -9.75 -13.88 8.16
CA LEU A 106 -9.94 -12.46 7.90
C LEU A 106 -9.46 -11.59 9.07
N GLN A 107 -9.86 -11.94 10.30
CA GLN A 107 -9.45 -11.22 11.49
C GLN A 107 -7.93 -11.26 11.69
N THR A 108 -7.28 -12.40 11.44
CA THR A 108 -5.81 -12.53 11.48
C THR A 108 -5.14 -11.59 10.48
N LEU A 109 -5.63 -11.50 9.24
CA LEU A 109 -5.07 -10.59 8.23
C LEU A 109 -5.24 -9.12 8.63
N MET A 110 -6.38 -8.75 9.20
CA MET A 110 -6.62 -7.40 9.70
C MET A 110 -5.65 -7.03 10.82
N VAL A 111 -5.46 -7.91 11.80
CA VAL A 111 -4.49 -7.71 12.90
C VAL A 111 -3.07 -7.62 12.35
N GLN A 112 -2.69 -8.52 11.44
CA GLN A 112 -1.37 -8.51 10.81
C GLN A 112 -1.11 -7.19 10.08
N SER A 113 -2.08 -6.68 9.33
CA SER A 113 -1.86 -5.43 8.61
C SER A 113 -1.75 -4.22 9.55
N ARG A 114 -2.48 -4.19 10.68
CA ARG A 114 -2.29 -3.15 11.71
C ARG A 114 -0.89 -3.21 12.31
N GLN A 115 -0.35 -4.41 12.51
CA GLN A 115 1.03 -4.58 12.95
C GLN A 115 2.01 -4.01 11.92
N LEU A 116 1.84 -4.35 10.63
CA LEU A 116 2.69 -3.83 9.55
C LEU A 116 2.64 -2.29 9.45
N GLU A 117 1.49 -1.67 9.71
CA GLU A 117 1.39 -0.21 9.74
C GLU A 117 2.17 0.38 10.92
N SER A 118 2.10 -0.28 12.09
CA SER A 118 2.89 0.11 13.25
C SER A 118 4.38 -0.01 12.96
N ASP A 119 4.80 -1.11 12.32
CA ASP A 119 6.20 -1.34 11.97
C ASP A 119 6.69 -0.29 10.97
N LEU A 120 5.91 0.02 9.92
CA LEU A 120 6.22 1.09 8.96
C LEU A 120 6.36 2.46 9.64
N ARG A 121 5.49 2.78 10.59
CA ARG A 121 5.55 4.04 11.37
C ARG A 121 6.75 4.10 12.32
N SER A 122 7.29 2.96 12.72
CA SER A 122 8.47 2.88 13.59
C SER A 122 9.79 3.07 12.86
N LEU A 123 9.78 2.99 11.52
CA LEU A 123 10.98 3.21 10.71
C LEU A 123 11.44 4.67 10.79
N PRO A 124 12.76 4.92 10.66
CA PRO A 124 13.30 6.27 10.55
C PRO A 124 12.66 7.05 9.39
N GLU A 125 12.71 8.38 9.47
CA GLU A 125 12.29 9.24 8.36
C GLU A 125 13.06 8.92 7.07
N GLU A 126 12.40 9.19 5.94
CA GLU A 126 12.96 8.92 4.62
C GLU A 126 14.26 9.70 4.39
N PRO A 127 15.25 9.10 3.70
CA PRO A 127 16.45 9.82 3.29
C PRO A 127 16.08 11.03 2.42
N ARG A 128 16.75 12.17 2.65
CA ARG A 128 16.49 13.40 1.87
C ARG A 128 16.76 13.26 0.38
N VAL A 129 17.65 12.33 -0.01
CA VAL A 129 18.01 12.07 -1.41
C VAL A 129 17.91 10.58 -1.69
N MET A 130 17.16 10.21 -2.72
CA MET A 130 16.93 8.83 -3.12
C MET A 130 17.02 8.68 -4.64
N ARG A 131 17.32 7.46 -5.09
CA ARG A 131 17.26 7.12 -6.52
C ARG A 131 15.80 7.24 -7.00
N ALA A 132 15.60 7.94 -8.12
CA ALA A 132 14.27 8.13 -8.71
C ALA A 132 13.52 6.81 -8.94
N SER A 133 14.22 5.76 -9.35
CA SER A 133 13.64 4.41 -9.54
C SER A 133 13.05 3.84 -8.24
N THR A 134 13.71 4.09 -7.11
CA THR A 134 13.26 3.61 -5.79
C THR A 134 12.01 4.35 -5.37
N VAL A 135 11.98 5.67 -5.54
CA VAL A 135 10.80 6.51 -5.25
C VAL A 135 9.61 6.05 -6.09
N ALA A 136 9.83 5.80 -7.38
CA ALA A 136 8.78 5.28 -8.26
C ALA A 136 8.23 3.91 -7.79
N THR A 137 9.08 3.01 -7.30
CA THR A 137 8.62 1.72 -6.74
C THR A 137 7.85 1.89 -5.43
N ILE A 138 8.27 2.81 -4.55
CA ILE A 138 7.50 3.11 -3.32
C ILE A 138 6.12 3.64 -3.69
N SER A 139 6.07 4.64 -4.58
CA SER A 139 4.81 5.25 -5.02
C SER A 139 3.87 4.21 -5.63
N ASP A 140 4.34 3.33 -6.51
CA ASP A 140 3.49 2.26 -7.09
C ASP A 140 2.95 1.30 -6.03
N LEU A 141 3.73 0.98 -4.98
CA LEU A 141 3.26 0.14 -3.88
C LEU A 141 2.20 0.86 -3.04
N GLU A 142 2.43 2.13 -2.69
CA GLU A 142 1.50 2.95 -1.91
C GLU A 142 0.19 3.19 -2.67
N ASP A 143 0.25 3.48 -3.97
CA ASP A 143 -0.91 3.66 -4.83
C ASP A 143 -1.76 2.40 -4.90
N ARG A 144 -1.13 1.22 -4.99
CA ARG A 144 -1.84 -0.06 -4.97
C ARG A 144 -2.48 -0.34 -3.63
N ILE A 145 -1.79 -0.05 -2.52
CA ILE A 145 -2.37 -0.19 -1.17
C ILE A 145 -3.58 0.75 -1.03
N ALA A 146 -3.46 2.01 -1.46
CA ALA A 146 -4.56 2.96 -1.43
C ALA A 146 -5.76 2.51 -2.28
N ALA A 147 -5.52 1.89 -3.45
CA ALA A 147 -6.56 1.33 -4.28
C ALA A 147 -7.29 0.13 -3.64
N ILE A 148 -6.56 -0.70 -2.88
CA ILE A 148 -7.15 -1.79 -2.09
C ILE A 148 -7.97 -1.23 -0.92
N ASP A 149 -7.41 -0.26 -0.18
CA ASP A 149 -8.06 0.37 0.96
C ASP A 149 -9.33 1.13 0.54
N TYR A 150 -9.31 1.77 -0.63
CA TYR A 150 -10.51 2.37 -1.21
C TYR A 150 -11.61 1.31 -1.45
N GLN A 151 -11.27 0.19 -2.08
CA GLN A 151 -12.25 -0.86 -2.39
C GLN A 151 -12.79 -1.55 -1.13
N LEU A 152 -11.96 -1.73 -0.10
CA LEU A 152 -12.38 -2.30 1.18
C LEU A 152 -13.33 -1.38 1.96
N ASN A 153 -13.24 -0.06 1.75
CA ASN A 153 -14.05 0.94 2.44
C ASN A 153 -15.23 1.48 1.61
N ASP A 154 -15.34 1.12 0.32
CA ASP A 154 -16.41 1.59 -0.57
C ASP A 154 -17.75 0.89 -0.24
N PRO A 155 -18.76 1.62 0.28
CA PRO A 155 -20.04 1.02 0.64
C PRO A 155 -20.86 0.55 -0.56
N ASP A 156 -20.58 1.07 -1.76
CA ASP A 156 -21.29 0.70 -2.98
C ASP A 156 -20.77 -0.63 -3.57
N VAL A 157 -19.59 -1.08 -3.13
CA VAL A 157 -18.99 -2.34 -3.57
C VAL A 157 -19.48 -3.49 -2.68
N ARG A 158 -20.40 -4.29 -3.23
CA ARG A 158 -20.79 -5.57 -2.62
C ARG A 158 -19.69 -6.61 -2.84
N MET A 159 -18.96 -6.95 -1.77
CA MET A 159 -17.96 -8.00 -1.75
C MET A 159 -18.47 -9.26 -1.05
N THR A 160 -18.12 -10.43 -1.57
CA THR A 160 -18.30 -11.68 -0.82
C THR A 160 -17.26 -11.77 0.32
N PRO A 161 -17.50 -12.62 1.35
CA PRO A 161 -16.50 -12.85 2.39
C PRO A 161 -15.15 -13.33 1.84
N ALA A 162 -15.18 -14.21 0.84
CA ALA A 162 -13.99 -14.72 0.16
C ALA A 162 -13.22 -13.61 -0.59
N ASP A 163 -13.94 -12.74 -1.32
CA ASP A 163 -13.30 -11.59 -1.99
C ASP A 163 -12.66 -10.66 -0.97
N ARG A 164 -13.38 -10.35 0.12
CA ARG A 164 -12.86 -9.50 1.19
C ARG A 164 -11.57 -10.06 1.79
N GLU A 165 -11.51 -11.37 2.04
CA GLU A 165 -10.28 -12.02 2.51
C GLU A 165 -9.14 -11.87 1.50
N LEU A 166 -9.41 -12.04 0.20
CA LEU A 166 -8.42 -11.88 -0.86
C LEU A 166 -7.85 -10.46 -0.90
N PHE A 167 -8.70 -9.42 -0.76
CA PHE A 167 -8.24 -8.02 -0.67
C PHE A 167 -7.36 -7.78 0.57
N TRP A 168 -7.72 -8.32 1.73
CA TRP A 168 -6.89 -8.20 2.93
C TRP A 168 -5.55 -8.92 2.80
N ARG A 169 -5.54 -10.09 2.16
CA ARG A 169 -4.31 -10.84 1.87
C ARG A 169 -3.39 -10.06 0.93
N GLU A 170 -3.97 -9.45 -0.09
CA GLU A 170 -3.23 -8.60 -1.02
C GLU A 170 -2.67 -7.35 -0.34
N ARG A 171 -3.46 -6.69 0.52
CA ARG A 171 -3.00 -5.57 1.34
C ARG A 171 -1.76 -5.95 2.15
N VAL A 172 -1.83 -7.07 2.90
CA VAL A 172 -0.72 -7.58 3.70
C VAL A 172 0.51 -7.86 2.82
N ARG A 173 0.34 -8.45 1.64
CA ARG A 173 1.43 -8.72 0.70
C ARG A 173 2.12 -7.45 0.22
N LEU A 174 1.35 -6.43 -0.16
CA LEU A 174 1.87 -5.14 -0.60
C LEU A 174 2.58 -4.40 0.53
N MET A 175 1.99 -4.38 1.72
CA MET A 175 2.60 -3.78 2.91
C MET A 175 3.91 -4.44 3.32
N ASN A 176 3.99 -5.78 3.26
CA ASN A 176 5.25 -6.48 3.49
C ASN A 176 6.33 -6.08 2.46
N SER A 177 5.94 -5.90 1.20
CA SER A 177 6.84 -5.46 0.13
C SER A 177 7.35 -4.03 0.38
N LEU A 178 6.45 -3.13 0.79
CA LEU A 178 6.80 -1.77 1.17
C LEU A 178 7.73 -1.76 2.39
N LEU A 179 7.40 -2.51 3.44
CA LEU A 179 8.21 -2.62 4.65
C LEU A 179 9.63 -3.12 4.35
N ALA A 180 9.76 -4.19 3.56
CA ALA A 180 11.06 -4.72 3.14
C ALA A 180 11.88 -3.68 2.36
N LEU A 181 11.24 -2.95 1.44
CA LEU A 181 11.89 -1.89 0.68
C LEU A 181 12.36 -0.73 1.58
N ARG A 182 11.54 -0.33 2.55
CA ARG A 182 11.86 0.75 3.52
C ARG A 182 13.01 0.35 4.45
N TYR A 183 13.04 -0.89 4.93
CA TYR A 183 14.19 -1.41 5.67
C TYR A 183 15.48 -1.37 4.84
N ALA A 184 15.43 -1.81 3.59
CA ALA A 184 16.59 -1.78 2.70
C ALA A 184 17.07 -0.35 2.40
N GLN A 185 16.17 0.64 2.41
CA GLN A 185 16.53 2.06 2.29
C GLN A 185 17.20 2.58 3.56
N ALA A 186 16.62 2.30 4.74
CA ALA A 186 17.18 2.71 6.02
C ALA A 186 18.58 2.15 6.23
N GLN A 187 18.81 0.88 5.87
CA GLN A 187 20.14 0.26 5.94
C GLN A 187 21.16 0.93 5.03
N ARG A 188 20.77 1.34 3.82
CA ARG A 188 21.67 2.02 2.88
C ARG A 188 22.00 3.45 3.28
N ALA A 189 21.11 4.13 4.00
CA ALA A 189 21.33 5.50 4.46
C ALA A 189 22.25 5.57 5.69
N ALA A 190 22.48 4.44 6.37
CA ALA A 190 23.33 4.34 7.56
C ALA A 190 24.84 4.21 7.25
N PHE A 191 25.22 4.02 5.98
CA PHE A 191 26.61 3.85 5.52
C PHE A 191 26.94 4.88 4.43
#